data_AF-A0A8B6XKI8-F1
#
_entry.id   AF-A0A8B6XKI8-F1
#
_cell.length_a   1.000
_cell.length_b   1.000
_cell.length_c   1.000
_cell.angle_alpha   90.00
_cell.angle_beta   90.00
_cell.angle_gamma   90.00
#
_symmetry.space_group_name_H-M   'P 1'
#
loop_
_entity.id
_entity.type
_entity.pdbx_description
1 polymer ?
#
loop_
_entity_poly.entity_id
_entity_poly.type
_entity_poly.pdbx_seq_one_letter_code
_entity_poly.pdbx_strand_id
1 'polypeptide(L)'
;MKFKAKMKLCILFMMVTSLFAKEKRATLEWKKVYTVAIKSLINGKFVCAEKNGSEPLIANKDSFGLWETFEICFIDTQAIALKSYGNGKFVTAVNTDTNLLIANKDQATLWETFTLVPSFGTFGFKSHGNSKLVTAEEAGNKPLTANRDVLDVWEMFSLVYVWPSVHKVAIKALVNGLFVCAEKAGKQSLRANRAQIGPWETFEISFSDSQTLTLKSFANGKFVCAEKNGQFPLIANRDQAGPWETFTIVPNKEGVALKSHANGKFVTAENAGKSYLIANRDNADIWERFVIIYL
;
A
#
# COMPACT_ATOMS: atom_id res chain seq x y z
N MET A 1 -2.91 23.98 9.36
CA MET A 1 -2.22 23.42 8.17
C MET A 1 -2.04 21.89 8.22
N LYS A 2 -1.70 21.27 9.38
CA LYS A 2 -1.59 19.80 9.56
C LYS A 2 -2.90 19.00 9.36
N PHE A 3 -4.06 19.63 9.55
CA PHE A 3 -5.39 19.00 9.38
C PHE A 3 -5.73 18.66 7.91
N LYS A 4 -5.28 19.50 6.97
CA LYS A 4 -5.52 19.33 5.52
C LYS A 4 -4.76 18.14 4.92
N ALA A 5 -3.64 17.75 5.53
CA ALA A 5 -2.82 16.60 5.09
C ALA A 5 -3.38 15.26 5.59
N LYS A 6 -3.87 15.18 6.83
CA LYS A 6 -4.56 13.99 7.37
C LYS A 6 -5.86 13.69 6.64
N MET A 7 -6.62 14.72 6.26
CA MET A 7 -7.86 14.56 5.50
C MET A 7 -7.62 14.05 4.07
N LYS A 8 -6.48 14.40 3.44
CA LYS A 8 -6.10 13.88 2.12
C LYS A 8 -5.79 12.38 2.12
N LEU A 9 -5.26 11.82 3.21
CA LEU A 9 -4.96 10.39 3.32
C LEU A 9 -6.23 9.54 3.50
N CYS A 10 -7.21 10.04 4.26
CA CYS A 10 -8.53 9.41 4.39
C CYS A 10 -9.38 9.52 3.12
N ILE A 11 -9.29 10.65 2.40
CA ILE A 11 -9.93 10.81 1.10
C ILE A 11 -9.27 9.91 0.06
N LEU A 12 -7.97 9.64 0.14
CA LEU A 12 -7.31 8.66 -0.74
C LEU A 12 -7.81 7.24 -0.46
N PHE A 13 -7.97 6.86 0.81
CA PHE A 13 -8.54 5.54 1.18
C PHE A 13 -10.01 5.40 0.78
N MET A 14 -10.83 6.46 0.94
CA MET A 14 -12.22 6.48 0.50
C MET A 14 -12.40 6.63 -1.02
N MET A 15 -11.51 7.34 -1.72
CA MET A 15 -11.55 7.43 -3.19
C MET A 15 -11.13 6.13 -3.84
N VAL A 16 -10.17 5.42 -3.24
CA VAL A 16 -9.83 4.06 -3.63
C VAL A 16 -11.07 3.18 -3.46
N THR A 17 -11.80 3.20 -2.35
CA THR A 17 -13.03 2.40 -2.23
C THR A 17 -14.16 2.85 -3.16
N SER A 18 -14.32 4.15 -3.43
CA SER A 18 -15.40 4.67 -4.30
C SER A 18 -15.16 4.57 -5.80
N LEU A 19 -13.90 4.56 -6.27
CA LEU A 19 -13.61 4.32 -7.69
C LEU A 19 -13.90 2.85 -8.08
N PHE A 20 -13.77 1.90 -7.15
CA PHE A 20 -14.00 0.47 -7.42
C PHE A 20 -15.45 0.02 -7.27
N ALA A 21 -16.35 0.85 -6.73
CA ALA A 21 -17.78 0.54 -6.65
C ALA A 21 -18.50 0.55 -8.02
N LYS A 22 -17.81 0.97 -9.11
CA LYS A 22 -18.42 1.17 -10.43
C LYS A 22 -18.16 0.07 -11.45
N GLU A 23 -17.26 -0.87 -11.18
CA GLU A 23 -16.99 -1.99 -12.10
C GLU A 23 -17.65 -3.28 -11.59
N LYS A 24 -18.90 -3.49 -12.02
CA LYS A 24 -19.53 -4.82 -11.99
C LYS A 24 -18.69 -5.78 -12.82
N ARG A 25 -18.08 -6.80 -12.21
CA ARG A 25 -17.85 -8.09 -12.88
C ARG A 25 -17.73 -9.23 -11.87
N ALA A 26 -18.57 -10.23 -12.12
CA ALA A 26 -18.66 -11.48 -11.40
C ALA A 26 -17.40 -12.32 -11.64
N THR A 27 -16.71 -12.66 -10.54
CA THR A 27 -16.20 -13.98 -10.13
C THR A 27 -15.46 -13.75 -8.80
N LEU A 28 -15.98 -14.31 -7.71
CA LEU A 28 -15.36 -14.33 -6.39
C LEU A 28 -14.05 -15.11 -6.45
N GLU A 29 -12.90 -14.45 -6.36
CA GLU A 29 -11.64 -14.92 -5.70
C GLU A 29 -10.63 -13.75 -5.64
N TRP A 30 -10.99 -12.63 -4.98
CA TRP A 30 -10.03 -11.53 -4.75
C TRP A 30 -9.84 -11.31 -3.26
N LYS A 31 -8.89 -12.02 -2.66
CA LYS A 31 -8.37 -11.69 -1.33
C LYS A 31 -7.47 -10.47 -1.48
N LYS A 32 -8.06 -9.27 -1.53
CA LYS A 32 -7.28 -8.03 -1.61
C LYS A 32 -6.50 -7.88 -0.30
N VAL A 33 -5.18 -7.79 -0.40
CA VAL A 33 -4.28 -7.66 0.74
C VAL A 33 -3.68 -6.26 0.78
N TYR A 34 -3.80 -5.57 1.90
CA TYR A 34 -3.11 -4.30 2.14
C TYR A 34 -2.13 -4.48 3.30
N THR A 35 -0.87 -4.14 3.07
CA THR A 35 0.16 -4.17 4.10
C THR A 35 0.17 -2.84 4.85
N VAL A 36 -0.07 -2.88 6.16
CA VAL A 36 -0.25 -1.70 7.01
C VAL A 36 0.46 -1.89 8.35
N ALA A 37 0.78 -0.78 8.99
CA ALA A 37 1.06 -0.69 10.41
C ALA A 37 -0.17 -0.07 11.08
N ILE A 38 -0.56 -0.63 12.22
CA ILE A 38 -1.73 -0.16 12.97
C ILE A 38 -1.23 0.74 14.09
N LYS A 39 -1.70 1.98 14.15
CA LYS A 39 -1.27 2.98 15.13
C LYS A 39 -2.41 3.35 16.06
N SER A 40 -2.25 3.12 17.35
CA SER A 40 -3.24 3.45 18.38
C SER A 40 -3.39 4.95 18.52
N LEU A 41 -4.64 5.44 18.61
CA LEU A 41 -4.92 6.86 18.77
C LEU A 41 -4.52 7.37 20.15
N ILE A 42 -4.77 6.59 21.21
CA ILE A 42 -4.63 7.06 22.59
C ILE A 42 -3.18 7.39 22.97
N ASN A 43 -2.21 6.61 22.47
CA ASN A 43 -0.79 6.81 22.81
C ASN A 43 0.11 7.11 21.61
N GLY A 44 -0.43 7.04 20.38
CA GLY A 44 0.33 7.31 19.18
C GLY A 44 1.44 6.28 18.89
N LYS A 45 1.34 5.07 19.42
CA LYS A 45 2.29 3.98 19.20
C LYS A 45 1.74 2.92 18.24
N PHE A 46 2.63 2.18 17.59
CA PHE A 46 2.31 1.09 16.70
C PHE A 46 2.05 -0.21 17.47
N VAL A 47 1.06 -0.95 16.98
CA VAL A 47 0.71 -2.29 17.43
C VAL A 47 1.79 -3.26 16.98
N CYS A 48 2.28 -4.09 17.89
CA CYS A 48 3.32 -5.09 17.67
C CYS A 48 2.78 -6.49 18.00
N ALA A 49 3.08 -7.48 17.15
CA ALA A 49 2.96 -8.90 17.46
C ALA A 49 4.19 -9.35 18.27
N GLU A 50 4.06 -9.35 19.60
CA GLU A 50 5.15 -9.59 20.54
C GLU A 50 5.68 -11.04 20.52
N LYS A 51 6.96 -11.21 20.90
CA LYS A 51 7.61 -12.53 21.08
C LYS A 51 7.37 -13.50 19.92
N ASN A 52 7.61 -13.05 18.70
CA ASN A 52 7.37 -13.83 17.48
C ASN A 52 5.88 -14.21 17.24
N GLY A 53 4.96 -13.47 17.86
CA GLY A 53 3.51 -13.68 17.80
C GLY A 53 2.97 -14.76 18.72
N SER A 54 3.77 -15.26 19.68
CA SER A 54 3.28 -16.16 20.73
C SER A 54 2.58 -15.41 21.86
N GLU A 55 2.81 -14.10 21.98
CA GLU A 55 2.22 -13.25 23.02
C GLU A 55 1.15 -12.31 22.44
N PRO A 56 0.29 -11.74 23.31
CA PRO A 56 -0.69 -10.75 22.90
C PRO A 56 -0.10 -9.51 22.22
N LEU A 57 -0.86 -8.94 21.30
CA LEU A 57 -0.51 -7.72 20.59
C LEU A 57 -0.49 -6.53 21.56
N ILE A 58 0.52 -5.66 21.46
CA ILE A 58 0.64 -4.47 22.32
C ILE A 58 0.92 -3.24 21.45
N ALA A 59 0.25 -2.11 21.74
CA ALA A 59 0.50 -0.82 21.09
C ALA A 59 1.64 -0.05 21.77
N ASN A 60 2.88 -0.54 21.65
CA ASN A 60 4.02 -0.06 22.44
C ASN A 60 5.23 0.47 21.63
N LYS A 61 5.21 0.45 20.29
CA LYS A 61 6.37 0.84 19.47
C LYS A 61 6.27 2.25 18.90
N ASP A 62 7.38 2.98 18.87
CA ASP A 62 7.45 4.33 18.28
C ASP A 62 7.65 4.32 16.76
N SER A 63 8.10 3.20 16.21
CA SER A 63 8.28 2.93 14.77
C SER A 63 7.74 1.55 14.41
N PHE A 64 7.49 1.29 13.14
CA PHE A 64 7.08 -0.03 12.66
C PHE A 64 8.20 -0.74 11.90
N GLY A 65 8.28 -2.06 12.08
CA GLY A 65 9.09 -2.99 11.31
C GLY A 65 8.29 -4.26 11.01
N LEU A 66 8.97 -5.41 10.94
CA LEU A 66 8.37 -6.69 10.58
C LEU A 66 7.19 -7.08 11.49
N TRP A 67 7.33 -6.88 12.80
CA TRP A 67 6.36 -7.33 13.81
C TRP A 67 5.23 -6.32 14.07
N GLU A 68 5.39 -5.08 13.59
CA GLU A 68 4.36 -4.04 13.63
C GLU A 68 3.58 -3.93 12.31
N THR A 69 3.92 -4.80 11.35
CA THR A 69 3.31 -4.84 10.03
C THR A 69 2.30 -5.97 9.94
N PHE A 70 1.14 -5.65 9.39
CA PHE A 70 0.00 -6.56 9.23
C PHE A 70 -0.54 -6.50 7.80
N GLU A 71 -0.97 -7.64 7.29
CA GLU A 71 -1.76 -7.79 6.08
C GLU A 71 -3.25 -7.71 6.45
N ILE A 72 -3.96 -6.69 5.95
CA ILE A 72 -5.42 -6.65 5.95
C ILE A 72 -5.91 -7.47 4.77
N CYS A 73 -6.53 -8.61 5.06
CA CYS A 73 -7.14 -9.49 4.08
C CYS A 73 -8.66 -9.27 4.06
N PHE A 74 -9.21 -8.77 2.96
CA PHE A 74 -10.66 -8.69 2.81
C PHE A 74 -11.24 -10.09 2.58
N ILE A 75 -12.17 -10.49 3.44
CA ILE A 75 -12.96 -11.73 3.28
C ILE A 75 -14.19 -11.44 2.42
N ASP A 76 -14.85 -10.32 2.69
CA ASP A 76 -15.91 -9.74 1.89
C ASP A 76 -15.95 -8.21 2.07
N THR A 77 -17.05 -7.56 1.66
CA THR A 77 -17.23 -6.10 1.75
C THR A 77 -17.27 -5.53 3.18
N GLN A 78 -17.55 -6.35 4.19
CA GLN A 78 -17.79 -5.96 5.59
C GLN A 78 -16.85 -6.67 6.58
N ALA A 79 -16.19 -7.75 6.15
CA ALA A 79 -15.31 -8.57 6.95
C ALA A 79 -13.85 -8.51 6.47
N ILE A 80 -12.94 -8.28 7.41
CA ILE A 80 -11.49 -8.37 7.21
C ILE A 80 -10.88 -9.39 8.18
N ALA A 81 -9.72 -9.94 7.81
CA ALA A 81 -8.82 -10.61 8.74
C ALA A 81 -7.49 -9.85 8.78
N LEU A 82 -6.84 -9.85 9.95
CA LEU A 82 -5.50 -9.31 10.13
C LEU A 82 -4.51 -10.46 10.19
N LYS A 83 -3.44 -10.40 9.41
CA LYS A 83 -2.36 -11.39 9.44
C LYS A 83 -1.04 -10.71 9.74
N SER A 84 -0.33 -11.15 10.77
CA SER A 84 0.98 -10.61 11.14
C SER A 84 1.99 -10.92 10.05
N TYR A 85 2.74 -9.92 9.61
CA TYR A 85 3.77 -10.09 8.60
C TYR A 85 4.99 -10.85 9.16
N GLY A 86 5.26 -10.75 10.46
CA GLY A 86 6.42 -11.38 11.09
C GLY A 86 6.38 -12.90 11.20
N ASN A 87 5.20 -13.50 11.37
CA ASN A 87 5.05 -14.96 11.46
C ASN A 87 4.05 -15.55 10.47
N GLY A 88 3.37 -14.72 9.67
CA GLY A 88 2.38 -15.14 8.70
C GLY A 88 1.09 -15.72 9.32
N LYS A 89 0.81 -15.49 10.61
CA LYS A 89 -0.38 -16.01 11.31
C LYS A 89 -1.46 -14.94 11.41
N PHE A 90 -2.72 -15.37 11.40
CA PHE A 90 -3.89 -14.53 11.63
C PHE A 90 -4.02 -14.14 13.10
N VAL A 91 -4.44 -12.89 13.31
CA VAL A 91 -4.77 -12.32 14.61
C VAL A 91 -6.14 -12.84 15.03
N THR A 92 -6.20 -13.51 16.17
CA THR A 92 -7.42 -13.98 16.81
C THR A 92 -7.75 -13.10 18.00
N ALA A 93 -9.03 -12.80 18.23
CA ALA A 93 -9.50 -12.47 19.57
C ALA A 93 -9.67 -13.79 20.31
N VAL A 94 -8.80 -14.09 21.27
CA VAL A 94 -8.83 -15.40 21.93
C VAL A 94 -10.16 -15.58 22.64
N ASN A 95 -10.85 -16.70 22.36
CA ASN A 95 -12.09 -17.09 23.03
C ASN A 95 -11.82 -17.59 24.46
N THR A 96 -11.37 -16.68 25.32
CA THR A 96 -11.14 -16.82 26.76
C THR A 96 -11.66 -15.57 27.46
N ASP A 97 -11.74 -15.60 28.79
CA ASP A 97 -12.22 -14.46 29.60
C ASP A 97 -11.48 -13.14 29.33
N THR A 98 -10.22 -13.24 28.88
CA THR A 98 -9.36 -12.09 28.63
C THR A 98 -9.56 -11.44 27.26
N ASN A 99 -10.16 -12.14 26.29
CA ASN A 99 -10.39 -11.67 24.91
C ASN A 99 -9.17 -11.02 24.23
N LEU A 100 -7.96 -11.48 24.57
CA LEU A 100 -6.70 -10.90 24.10
C LEU A 100 -6.52 -11.10 22.59
N LEU A 101 -5.90 -10.14 21.92
CA LEU A 101 -5.55 -10.30 20.51
C LEU A 101 -4.19 -11.00 20.40
N ILE A 102 -4.11 -12.14 19.72
CA ILE A 102 -2.85 -12.90 19.50
C ILE A 102 -2.71 -13.28 18.02
N ALA A 103 -1.53 -13.13 17.43
CA ALA A 103 -1.25 -13.52 16.04
C ALA A 103 -0.72 -14.95 15.94
N ASN A 104 -1.57 -15.97 16.17
CA ASN A 104 -1.14 -17.37 16.25
C ASN A 104 -1.95 -18.37 15.42
N LYS A 105 -2.91 -17.92 14.59
CA LYS A 105 -3.77 -18.82 13.82
C LYS A 105 -3.32 -19.02 12.38
N ASP A 106 -3.46 -20.24 11.86
CA ASP A 106 -3.14 -20.56 10.46
C ASP A 106 -4.25 -20.19 9.47
N GLN A 107 -5.48 -20.09 9.96
CA GLN A 107 -6.65 -19.79 9.14
C GLN A 107 -7.50 -18.72 9.82
N ALA A 108 -8.21 -17.94 9.00
CA ALA A 108 -9.16 -16.96 9.49
C ALA A 108 -10.57 -17.56 9.53
N THR A 109 -11.13 -17.68 10.73
CA THR A 109 -12.53 -18.06 10.97
C THR A 109 -13.24 -16.95 11.73
N LEU A 110 -14.30 -17.26 12.49
CA LEU A 110 -15.11 -16.27 13.20
C LEU A 110 -14.30 -15.40 14.18
N TRP A 111 -13.32 -15.96 14.89
CA TRP A 111 -12.57 -15.23 15.92
C TRP A 111 -11.37 -14.44 15.37
N GLU A 112 -11.00 -14.68 14.11
CA GLU A 112 -9.92 -13.99 13.39
C GLU A 112 -10.44 -12.93 12.42
N THR A 113 -11.75 -12.71 12.41
CA THR A 113 -12.42 -11.77 11.52
C THR A 113 -13.00 -10.59 12.27
N PHE A 114 -12.95 -9.43 11.62
CA PHE A 114 -13.29 -8.15 12.19
C PHE A 114 -14.06 -7.29 11.19
N THR A 115 -14.95 -6.44 11.69
CA THR A 115 -15.49 -5.31 10.92
C THR A 115 -14.75 -4.03 11.30
N LEU A 116 -14.34 -3.25 10.30
CA LEU A 116 -13.82 -1.90 10.50
C LEU A 116 -14.98 -0.95 10.78
N VAL A 117 -14.98 -0.32 11.95
CA VAL A 117 -15.97 0.69 12.35
C VAL A 117 -15.34 2.07 12.16
N PRO A 118 -15.70 2.83 11.10
CA PRO A 118 -15.06 4.10 10.80
C PRO A 118 -15.45 5.20 11.79
N SER A 119 -14.51 6.07 12.15
CA SER A 119 -14.75 7.30 12.90
C SER A 119 -13.72 8.38 12.55
N PHE A 120 -14.15 9.44 11.86
CA PHE A 120 -13.38 10.66 11.54
C PHE A 120 -11.90 10.44 11.16
N GLY A 121 -11.62 9.45 10.30
CA GLY A 121 -10.27 9.14 9.81
C GLY A 121 -9.45 8.19 10.68
N THR A 122 -10.09 7.60 11.68
CA THR A 122 -9.66 6.42 12.43
C THR A 122 -10.69 5.31 12.26
N PHE A 123 -10.36 4.13 12.79
CA PHE A 123 -11.20 2.94 12.73
C PHE A 123 -11.12 2.20 14.07
N GLY A 124 -12.23 1.62 14.49
CA GLY A 124 -12.21 0.51 15.44
C GLY A 124 -12.24 -0.83 14.71
N PHE A 125 -11.76 -1.87 15.39
CA PHE A 125 -11.88 -3.25 14.94
C PHE A 125 -12.91 -3.95 15.80
N LYS A 126 -14.07 -4.31 15.24
CA LYS A 126 -15.10 -5.07 15.95
C LYS A 126 -14.93 -6.55 15.65
N SER A 127 -14.59 -7.35 16.65
CA SER A 127 -14.44 -8.80 16.50
C SER A 127 -15.77 -9.47 16.19
N HIS A 128 -15.78 -10.41 15.24
CA HIS A 128 -16.96 -11.21 14.94
C HIS A 128 -17.22 -12.31 15.97
N GLY A 129 -16.19 -12.77 16.67
CA GLY A 129 -16.30 -13.82 17.69
C GLY A 129 -17.16 -13.44 18.89
N ASN A 130 -17.00 -12.21 19.39
CA ASN A 130 -17.71 -11.72 20.59
C ASN A 130 -18.47 -10.40 20.40
N SER A 131 -18.48 -9.85 19.18
CA SER A 131 -19.11 -8.56 18.85
C SER A 131 -18.58 -7.35 19.63
N LYS A 132 -17.39 -7.43 20.24
CA LYS A 132 -16.75 -6.33 20.95
C LYS A 132 -15.69 -5.64 20.10
N LEU A 133 -15.45 -4.38 20.42
CA LEU A 133 -14.38 -3.56 19.86
C LEU A 133 -13.05 -3.87 20.56
N VAL A 134 -11.99 -3.92 19.75
CA VAL A 134 -10.60 -3.97 20.21
C VAL A 134 -10.23 -2.65 20.86
N THR A 135 -9.64 -2.72 22.06
CA THR A 135 -9.22 -1.56 22.85
C THR A 135 -7.73 -1.64 23.21
N ALA A 136 -7.09 -0.47 23.25
CA ALA A 136 -5.73 -0.31 23.77
C ALA A 136 -5.77 0.01 25.26
N GLU A 137 -5.87 -1.03 26.09
CA GLU A 137 -6.02 -0.92 27.55
C GLU A 137 -4.92 -0.09 28.21
N GLU A 138 -5.30 0.64 29.27
CA GLU A 138 -4.40 1.49 30.06
C GLU A 138 -3.55 2.42 29.19
N ALA A 139 -4.21 3.11 28.26
CA ALA A 139 -3.57 3.97 27.25
C ALA A 139 -2.50 3.22 26.42
N GLY A 140 -2.77 1.95 26.10
CA GLY A 140 -1.91 1.07 25.30
C GLY A 140 -0.66 0.55 26.00
N ASN A 141 -0.60 0.65 27.34
CA ASN A 141 0.48 0.01 28.13
C ASN A 141 0.20 -1.47 28.43
N LYS A 142 -1.02 -1.94 28.14
CA LYS A 142 -1.41 -3.34 28.24
C LYS A 142 -1.68 -3.97 26.87
N PRO A 143 -1.70 -5.31 26.79
CA PRO A 143 -2.20 -6.02 25.63
C PRO A 143 -3.55 -5.52 25.12
N LEU A 144 -3.71 -5.55 23.80
CA LEU A 144 -4.98 -5.29 23.16
C LEU A 144 -5.98 -6.40 23.52
N THR A 145 -7.22 -6.01 23.80
CA THR A 145 -8.33 -6.93 24.09
C THR A 145 -9.59 -6.49 23.35
N ALA A 146 -10.41 -7.45 22.92
CA ALA A 146 -11.72 -7.20 22.32
C ALA A 146 -12.81 -7.26 23.38
N ASN A 147 -13.05 -6.16 24.11
CA ASN A 147 -13.97 -6.16 25.26
C ASN A 147 -14.87 -4.91 25.38
N ARG A 148 -14.87 -3.99 24.40
CA ARG A 148 -15.65 -2.74 24.46
C ARG A 148 -16.90 -2.77 23.58
N ASP A 149 -17.95 -2.08 24.00
CA ASP A 149 -19.20 -1.95 23.22
C ASP A 149 -19.26 -0.66 22.40
N VAL A 150 -18.56 0.38 22.87
CA VAL A 150 -18.61 1.73 22.31
C VAL A 150 -17.25 2.06 21.73
N LEU A 151 -17.27 2.72 20.56
CA LEU A 151 -16.07 3.23 19.93
C LEU A 151 -15.72 4.59 20.52
N ASP A 152 -14.65 4.66 21.31
CA ASP A 152 -14.08 5.91 21.82
C ASP A 152 -12.55 5.91 21.62
N VAL A 153 -11.86 6.89 22.19
CA VAL A 153 -10.43 7.16 21.92
C VAL A 153 -9.52 5.94 22.11
N TRP A 154 -9.88 5.00 23.00
CA TRP A 154 -9.07 3.81 23.29
C TRP A 154 -9.27 2.69 22.25
N GLU A 155 -10.39 2.69 21.54
CA GLU A 155 -10.74 1.73 20.49
C GLU A 155 -10.41 2.26 19.09
N MET A 156 -9.92 3.50 19.00
CA MET A 156 -9.60 4.15 17.74
C MET A 156 -8.14 3.89 17.33
N PHE A 157 -7.99 3.43 16.09
CA PHE A 157 -6.70 3.19 15.45
C PHE A 157 -6.63 3.89 14.10
N SER A 158 -5.43 4.27 13.68
CA SER A 158 -5.14 4.72 12.33
C SER A 158 -4.31 3.68 11.59
N LEU A 159 -4.60 3.51 10.30
CA LEU A 159 -3.83 2.63 9.42
C LEU A 159 -2.75 3.45 8.72
N VAL A 160 -1.50 3.06 8.91
CA VAL A 160 -0.35 3.60 8.18
C VAL A 160 0.04 2.58 7.13
N TYR A 161 -0.06 2.95 5.86
CA TYR A 161 0.31 2.02 4.79
C TYR A 161 1.81 1.73 4.82
N VAL A 162 2.18 0.44 4.79
CA VAL A 162 3.58 -0.01 4.89
C VAL A 162 4.10 -0.36 3.51
N TRP A 163 5.25 0.24 3.24
CA TRP A 163 6.07 0.08 2.06
C TRP A 163 7.37 -0.62 2.50
N PRO A 164 7.89 -1.64 1.78
CA PRO A 164 7.54 -2.08 0.44
C PRO A 164 6.55 -3.23 0.52
N SER A 165 5.27 -2.96 0.31
CA SER A 165 4.48 -4.01 -0.30
C SER A 165 4.86 -4.01 -1.78
N VAL A 166 5.50 -5.11 -2.18
CA VAL A 166 5.94 -5.38 -3.54
C VAL A 166 4.68 -5.73 -4.31
N HIS A 167 4.27 -4.88 -5.26
CA HIS A 167 3.04 -5.10 -6.02
C HIS A 167 3.33 -5.26 -7.50
N LYS A 168 2.58 -6.13 -8.16
CA LYS A 168 2.51 -6.14 -9.61
C LYS A 168 1.61 -5.00 -10.06
N VAL A 169 2.10 -4.19 -10.99
CA VAL A 169 1.38 -3.05 -11.52
C VAL A 169 1.54 -2.91 -13.03
N ALA A 170 0.56 -2.26 -13.66
CA ALA A 170 0.69 -1.63 -14.96
C ALA A 170 0.69 -0.11 -14.80
N ILE A 171 1.39 0.60 -15.69
CA ILE A 171 1.47 2.07 -15.67
C ILE A 171 0.81 2.59 -16.95
N LYS A 172 -0.23 3.40 -16.83
CA LYS A 172 -0.96 4.00 -17.95
C LYS A 172 -0.62 5.48 -18.05
N ALA A 173 -0.14 5.95 -19.21
CA ALA A 173 0.07 7.37 -19.44
C ALA A 173 -1.27 8.07 -19.72
N LEU A 174 -1.55 9.17 -19.03
CA LEU A 174 -2.82 9.89 -19.23
C LEU A 174 -2.89 10.60 -20.58
N VAL A 175 -1.75 11.09 -21.09
CA VAL A 175 -1.70 11.85 -22.35
C VAL A 175 -2.27 11.10 -23.56
N ASN A 176 -2.15 9.77 -23.61
CA ASN A 176 -2.62 8.97 -24.74
C ASN A 176 -3.47 7.76 -24.32
N GLY A 177 -3.62 7.51 -23.02
CA GLY A 177 -4.39 6.39 -22.50
C GLY A 177 -3.78 5.01 -22.78
N LEU A 178 -2.48 4.92 -23.06
CA LEU A 178 -1.78 3.67 -23.34
C LEU A 178 -0.86 3.25 -22.19
N PHE A 179 -0.59 1.95 -22.11
CA PHE A 179 0.30 1.35 -21.13
C PHE A 179 1.77 1.51 -21.51
N VAL A 180 2.59 1.78 -20.49
CA VAL A 180 4.04 1.81 -20.55
C VAL A 180 4.56 0.38 -20.74
N CYS A 181 5.40 0.20 -21.75
CA CYS A 181 5.97 -1.08 -22.16
C CYS A 181 7.49 -1.06 -22.01
N ALA A 182 8.05 -2.13 -21.43
CA ALA A 182 9.46 -2.47 -21.51
C ALA A 182 9.77 -3.10 -22.87
N GLU A 183 10.00 -2.23 -23.87
CA GLU A 183 10.18 -2.63 -25.26
C GLU A 183 11.28 -3.68 -25.48
N LYS A 184 11.07 -4.55 -26.46
CA LYS A 184 11.99 -5.63 -26.85
C LYS A 184 12.45 -6.47 -25.66
N ALA A 185 11.49 -6.90 -24.82
CA ALA A 185 11.76 -7.62 -23.57
C ALA A 185 12.72 -6.86 -22.62
N GLY A 186 12.52 -5.54 -22.50
CA GLY A 186 13.33 -4.65 -21.67
C GLY A 186 14.73 -4.31 -22.21
N LYS A 187 15.08 -4.71 -23.44
CA LYS A 187 16.34 -4.33 -24.10
C LYS A 187 16.31 -2.95 -24.73
N GLN A 188 15.16 -2.28 -24.70
CA GLN A 188 14.93 -0.97 -25.27
C GLN A 188 14.18 -0.09 -24.25
N SER A 189 14.34 1.23 -24.39
CA SER A 189 13.73 2.21 -23.50
C SER A 189 12.20 2.11 -23.45
N LEU A 190 11.65 2.49 -22.32
CA LEU A 190 10.22 2.39 -22.03
C LEU A 190 9.40 3.31 -22.92
N ARG A 191 8.23 2.85 -23.38
CA ARG A 191 7.30 3.65 -24.20
C ARG A 191 5.84 3.40 -23.82
N ALA A 192 5.02 4.45 -23.78
CA ALA A 192 3.58 4.35 -23.54
C ALA A 192 2.82 4.11 -24.85
N ASN A 193 2.74 2.86 -25.32
CA ASN A 193 2.17 2.55 -26.64
C ASN A 193 1.33 1.25 -26.70
N ARG A 194 1.02 0.63 -25.56
CA ARG A 194 0.27 -0.63 -25.54
C ARG A 194 -1.18 -0.42 -25.12
N ALA A 195 -2.10 -1.09 -25.81
CA ALA A 195 -3.53 -1.01 -25.51
C ALA A 195 -3.96 -2.02 -24.42
N GLN A 196 -3.16 -3.07 -24.20
CA GLN A 196 -3.47 -4.16 -23.27
C GLN A 196 -2.26 -4.44 -22.37
N ILE A 197 -2.53 -5.03 -21.21
CA ILE A 197 -1.53 -5.41 -20.22
C ILE A 197 -1.07 -6.83 -20.50
N GLY A 198 0.23 -7.01 -20.72
CA GLY A 198 0.91 -8.29 -20.75
C GLY A 198 2.21 -8.24 -19.95
N PRO A 199 3.10 -9.23 -20.13
CA PRO A 199 4.35 -9.31 -19.36
C PRO A 199 5.28 -8.09 -19.53
N TRP A 200 5.24 -7.40 -20.67
CA TRP A 200 6.12 -6.25 -20.92
C TRP A 200 5.57 -4.93 -20.37
N GLU A 201 4.27 -4.89 -20.09
CA GLU A 201 3.57 -3.75 -19.49
C GLU A 201 3.43 -3.92 -17.96
N THR A 202 3.94 -5.04 -17.43
CA THR A 202 3.88 -5.39 -16.02
C THR A 202 5.20 -5.06 -15.33
N PHE A 203 5.11 -4.35 -14.21
CA PHE A 203 6.22 -3.96 -13.37
C PHE A 203 5.96 -4.39 -11.94
N GLU A 204 7.03 -4.71 -11.23
CA GLU A 204 7.04 -4.78 -9.79
C GLU A 204 7.31 -3.36 -9.26
N ILE A 205 6.41 -2.84 -8.43
CA ILE A 205 6.59 -1.57 -7.73
C ILE A 205 6.89 -1.85 -6.27
N SER A 206 7.99 -1.28 -5.78
CA SER A 206 8.49 -1.51 -4.43
C SER A 206 8.88 -0.18 -3.82
N PHE A 207 8.22 0.18 -2.72
CA PHE A 207 8.42 1.48 -2.07
C PHE A 207 9.32 1.35 -0.84
N SER A 208 10.31 2.21 -0.70
CA SER A 208 11.17 2.25 0.49
C SER A 208 10.58 3.08 1.64
N ASP A 209 9.62 3.95 1.33
CA ASP A 209 8.89 4.78 2.28
C ASP A 209 7.54 5.21 1.69
N SER A 210 6.83 6.13 2.35
CA SER A 210 5.53 6.67 1.90
C SER A 210 5.44 7.19 0.46
N GLN A 211 6.56 7.57 -0.16
CA GLN A 211 6.60 8.24 -1.47
C GLN A 211 7.74 7.75 -2.38
N THR A 212 8.82 7.19 -1.84
CA THR A 212 9.96 6.72 -2.62
C THR A 212 9.74 5.29 -3.09
N LEU A 213 9.98 5.03 -4.38
CA LEU A 213 9.79 3.73 -5.02
C LEU A 213 10.86 3.38 -6.03
N THR A 214 10.89 2.10 -6.34
CA THR A 214 11.60 1.49 -7.46
C THR A 214 10.60 0.77 -8.36
N LEU A 215 10.95 0.63 -9.64
CA LEU A 215 10.20 -0.14 -10.62
C LEU A 215 11.12 -1.21 -11.21
N LYS A 216 10.70 -2.47 -11.20
CA LYS A 216 11.42 -3.60 -11.82
C LYS A 216 10.55 -4.24 -12.88
N SER A 217 11.06 -4.37 -14.09
CA SER A 217 10.28 -4.90 -15.21
C SER A 217 10.11 -6.41 -15.11
N PHE A 218 8.89 -6.93 -15.32
CA PHE A 218 8.66 -8.36 -15.45
C PHE A 218 9.22 -8.93 -16.75
N ALA A 219 9.50 -8.09 -17.75
CA ALA A 219 10.03 -8.54 -19.03
C ALA A 219 11.44 -9.14 -18.93
N ASN A 220 12.26 -8.66 -17.99
CA ASN A 220 13.65 -9.07 -17.85
C ASN A 220 14.19 -9.10 -16.41
N GLY A 221 13.37 -8.77 -15.40
CA GLY A 221 13.78 -8.76 -14.00
C GLY A 221 14.77 -7.65 -13.64
N LYS A 222 14.86 -6.56 -14.41
CA LYS A 222 15.77 -5.44 -14.16
C LYS A 222 15.04 -4.19 -13.68
N PHE A 223 15.71 -3.37 -12.88
CA PHE A 223 15.21 -2.08 -12.43
C PHE A 223 15.20 -1.06 -13.58
N VAL A 224 14.15 -0.24 -13.60
CA VAL A 224 13.97 0.91 -14.49
C VAL A 224 14.92 2.02 -14.04
N CYS A 225 15.81 2.43 -14.93
CA CYS A 225 16.87 3.39 -14.69
C CYS A 225 16.64 4.65 -15.53
N ALA A 226 16.77 5.83 -14.91
CA ALA A 226 16.91 7.11 -15.57
C ALA A 226 18.37 7.32 -16.02
N GLU A 227 18.72 6.71 -17.15
CA GLU A 227 20.08 6.64 -17.68
C GLU A 227 20.78 8.00 -17.84
N LYS A 228 22.11 7.97 -17.70
CA LYS A 228 22.98 9.15 -17.86
C LYS A 228 22.47 10.36 -17.09
N ASN A 229 22.19 10.17 -15.80
CA ASN A 229 21.65 11.23 -14.95
C ASN A 229 20.31 11.80 -15.48
N GLY A 230 19.45 10.92 -16.00
CA GLY A 230 18.17 11.26 -16.63
C GLY A 230 18.25 12.04 -17.96
N GLN A 231 19.44 12.16 -18.56
CA GLN A 231 19.58 12.75 -19.90
C GLN A 231 19.09 11.81 -21.00
N PHE A 232 19.02 10.51 -20.74
CA PHE A 232 18.57 9.49 -21.68
C PHE A 232 17.19 8.93 -21.28
N PRO A 233 16.43 8.35 -22.23
CA PRO A 233 15.16 7.71 -21.92
C PRO A 233 15.29 6.56 -20.93
N LEU A 234 14.26 6.37 -20.10
CA LEU A 234 14.22 5.34 -19.07
C LEU A 234 14.30 3.94 -19.70
N ILE A 235 15.09 3.05 -19.10
CA ILE A 235 15.26 1.66 -19.57
C ILE A 235 15.39 0.71 -18.38
N ALA A 236 14.84 -0.50 -18.50
CA ALA A 236 14.97 -1.54 -17.48
C ALA A 236 16.26 -2.35 -17.67
N ASN A 237 17.39 -1.89 -17.12
CA ASN A 237 18.70 -2.50 -17.37
C ASN A 237 19.62 -2.63 -16.14
N ARG A 238 19.11 -2.40 -14.93
CA ARG A 238 19.92 -2.45 -13.70
C ARG A 238 19.57 -3.65 -12.83
N ASP A 239 20.60 -4.24 -12.23
CA ASP A 239 20.47 -5.37 -11.30
C ASP A 239 20.19 -4.94 -9.86
N GLN A 240 20.60 -3.74 -9.50
CA GLN A 240 20.45 -3.18 -8.17
C GLN A 240 19.88 -1.77 -8.28
N ALA A 241 19.13 -1.35 -7.27
CA ALA A 241 18.59 -0.01 -7.19
C ALA A 241 19.57 0.93 -6.49
N GLY A 242 19.85 2.06 -7.13
CA GLY A 242 20.46 3.25 -6.54
C GLY A 242 19.68 4.51 -6.95
N PRO A 243 20.30 5.69 -6.85
CA PRO A 243 19.62 6.97 -7.13
C PRO A 243 19.02 7.08 -8.54
N TRP A 244 19.51 6.31 -9.53
CA TRP A 244 18.99 6.38 -10.89
C TRP A 244 17.78 5.48 -11.12
N GLU A 245 17.55 4.52 -10.22
CA GLU A 245 16.45 3.57 -10.26
C GLU A 245 15.35 3.90 -9.25
N THR A 246 15.56 4.95 -8.44
CA THR A 246 14.61 5.44 -7.45
C THR A 246 13.84 6.66 -7.95
N PHE A 247 12.56 6.68 -7.61
CA PHE A 247 11.63 7.75 -7.97
C PHE A 247 10.82 8.16 -6.76
N THR A 248 10.47 9.44 -6.66
CA THR A 248 9.40 9.90 -5.77
C THR A 248 8.09 9.91 -6.54
N ILE A 249 7.07 9.21 -6.04
CA ILE A 249 5.70 9.38 -6.51
C ILE A 249 5.14 10.69 -5.96
N VAL A 250 4.56 11.50 -6.83
CA VAL A 250 3.95 12.78 -6.48
C VAL A 250 2.48 12.74 -6.89
N PRO A 251 1.52 12.83 -5.96
CA PRO A 251 0.11 12.91 -6.30
C PRO A 251 -0.17 14.10 -7.23
N ASN A 252 -0.95 13.88 -8.28
CA ASN A 252 -1.38 14.92 -9.22
C ASN A 252 -2.89 14.78 -9.48
N LYS A 253 -3.52 15.72 -10.17
CA LYS A 253 -4.93 15.61 -10.58
C LYS A 253 -5.11 14.30 -11.35
N GLU A 254 -6.13 13.52 -11.04
CA GLU A 254 -6.51 12.24 -11.71
C GLU A 254 -5.37 11.21 -11.91
N GLY A 255 -4.28 11.26 -11.11
CA GLY A 255 -3.17 10.33 -11.26
C GLY A 255 -1.95 10.69 -10.40
N VAL A 256 -0.78 10.26 -10.84
CA VAL A 256 0.51 10.49 -10.18
C VAL A 256 1.56 10.96 -11.20
N ALA A 257 2.57 11.68 -10.73
CA ALA A 257 3.80 11.91 -11.47
C ALA A 257 4.96 11.18 -10.79
N LEU A 258 5.99 10.81 -11.56
CA LEU A 258 7.21 10.18 -11.05
C LEU A 258 8.37 11.16 -11.17
N LYS A 259 8.97 11.55 -10.05
CA LYS A 259 10.16 12.41 -10.02
C LYS A 259 11.41 11.57 -9.85
N SER A 260 12.31 11.61 -10.82
CA SER A 260 13.57 10.84 -10.80
C SER A 260 14.52 11.37 -9.73
N HIS A 261 15.14 10.48 -8.96
CA HIS A 261 16.23 10.83 -8.04
C HIS A 261 17.55 11.05 -8.76
N ALA A 262 17.68 10.67 -10.03
CA ALA A 262 18.87 10.93 -10.83
C ALA A 262 19.13 12.43 -11.00
N ASN A 263 18.10 13.21 -11.33
CA ASN A 263 18.23 14.62 -11.69
C ASN A 263 17.15 15.54 -11.12
N GLY A 264 16.23 15.00 -10.31
CA GLY A 264 15.13 15.78 -9.74
C GLY A 264 14.07 16.23 -10.75
N LYS A 265 14.02 15.64 -11.95
CA LYS A 265 13.01 15.96 -12.99
C LYS A 265 11.89 14.92 -13.03
N PHE A 266 10.73 15.32 -13.53
CA PHE A 266 9.59 14.45 -13.75
C PHE A 266 9.74 13.61 -15.03
N VAL A 267 9.35 12.34 -14.93
CA VAL A 267 9.25 11.39 -16.03
C VAL A 267 8.09 11.80 -16.94
N THR A 268 8.36 11.83 -18.24
CA THR A 268 7.49 12.39 -19.27
C THR A 268 7.24 11.37 -20.37
N ALA A 269 5.98 11.15 -20.75
CA ALA A 269 5.62 10.43 -21.96
C ALA A 269 5.74 11.36 -23.19
N GLU A 270 6.97 11.55 -23.67
CA GLU A 270 7.30 12.52 -24.71
C GLU A 270 6.52 12.36 -26.02
N ASN A 271 6.33 13.48 -26.72
CA ASN A 271 5.61 13.54 -28.00
C ASN A 271 4.22 12.88 -27.91
N ALA A 272 3.47 13.19 -26.85
CA ALA A 272 2.19 12.57 -26.51
C ALA A 272 2.25 11.02 -26.46
N GLY A 273 3.35 10.49 -25.89
CA GLY A 273 3.64 9.05 -25.79
C GLY A 273 4.10 8.37 -27.09
N LYS A 274 4.31 9.14 -28.17
CA LYS A 274 4.92 8.60 -29.41
C LYS A 274 6.44 8.42 -29.28
N SER A 275 7.07 9.04 -28.29
CA SER A 275 8.49 8.86 -27.98
C SER A 275 8.69 8.06 -26.69
N TYR A 276 9.94 7.67 -26.40
CA TYR A 276 10.29 6.99 -25.14
C TYR A 276 10.09 7.90 -23.93
N LEU A 277 9.87 7.29 -22.76
CA LEU A 277 9.76 8.00 -21.51
C LEU A 277 11.12 8.56 -21.08
N ILE A 278 11.19 9.81 -20.63
CA ILE A 278 12.43 10.47 -20.18
C ILE A 278 12.15 11.39 -18.98
N ALA A 279 13.10 11.52 -18.05
CA ALA A 279 13.00 12.40 -16.89
C ALA A 279 13.60 13.78 -17.17
N ASN A 280 12.83 14.70 -17.77
CA ASN A 280 13.35 15.99 -18.24
C ASN A 280 12.44 17.21 -17.95
N ARG A 281 11.36 17.06 -17.17
CA ARG A 281 10.44 18.18 -16.86
C ARG A 281 10.60 18.69 -15.43
N ASP A 282 10.50 20.00 -15.25
CA ASP A 282 10.54 20.64 -13.93
C ASP A 282 9.19 20.60 -13.20
N ASN A 283 8.10 20.58 -13.97
CA ASN A 283 6.73 20.57 -13.48
C ASN A 283 5.97 19.42 -14.14
N ALA A 284 4.95 18.92 -13.45
CA ALA A 284 4.11 17.84 -13.97
C ALA A 284 2.78 18.38 -14.49
N ASP A 285 2.52 18.17 -15.78
CA ASP A 285 1.26 18.37 -16.48
C ASP A 285 0.83 17.04 -17.15
N ILE A 286 -0.02 17.09 -18.17
CA ILE A 286 -0.69 15.92 -18.74
C ILE A 286 0.27 14.87 -19.31
N TRP A 287 1.49 15.23 -19.71
CA TRP A 287 2.49 14.29 -20.25
C TRP A 287 3.28 13.55 -19.15
N GLU A 288 3.33 14.11 -17.94
CA GLU A 288 4.01 13.54 -16.77
C GLU A 288 3.05 12.80 -15.84
N ARG A 289 1.76 12.76 -16.19
CA ARG A 289 0.71 12.12 -15.38
C ARG A 289 0.45 10.70 -15.84
N PHE A 290 0.49 9.80 -14.87
CA PHE A 290 0.27 8.38 -15.03
C PHE A 290 -0.79 7.87 -14.05
N VAL A 291 -1.41 6.74 -14.38
CA VAL A 291 -2.24 5.95 -13.47
C VAL A 291 -1.53 4.64 -13.20
N ILE A 292 -1.35 4.32 -11.91
CA ILE A 292 -0.82 3.02 -11.47
C ILE A 292 -2.01 2.08 -11.26
N ILE A 293 -2.03 0.98 -11.99
CA ILE A 293 -3.06 -0.06 -11.90
C ILE A 293 -2.44 -1.27 -11.22
N TYR A 294 -2.98 -1.67 -10.08
CA TYR A 294 -2.56 -2.88 -9.36
C TYR A 294 -3.16 -4.12 -10.02
N LEU A 295 -2.32 -5.16 -10.21
CA LEU A 295 -2.67 -6.41 -10.89
C LEU A 295 -2.82 -7.58 -9.92
#